data_AF-A0A836AIF4-F1
#
_entry.id   AF-A0A836AIF4-F1
#
_cell.length_a   1.000
_cell.length_b   1.000
_cell.length_c   1.000
_cell.angle_alpha   90.00
_cell.angle_beta   90.00
_cell.angle_gamma   90.00
#
_symmetry.space_group_name_H-M   'P 1'
#
loop_
_entity.id
_entity.type
_entity.pdbx_description
1 polymer ?
#
loop_
_entity_poly.entity_id
_entity_poly.type
_entity_poly.pdbx_seq_one_letter_code
_entity_poly.pdbx_strand_id
1 'polypeptide(L)'
;MVMDEKVKESFVLDTASAICNYDTHYKDHPKYWCRGYFRDYCDIIAFTPNSTDRVALRDTGSQLIVTVSCLTKEDTGWYWCGIQRDFARDDMDFTELVVTDDRRAITDNFWSGQAI
;
A
#
# COMPACT_ATOMS: atom_id res chain seq x y z
N MET A 1 -2.24 -15.18 -2.26
CA MET A 1 -1.55 -13.91 -2.51
C MET A 1 -0.58 -13.68 -1.37
N VAL A 2 0.57 -13.06 -1.61
CA VAL A 2 1.63 -12.88 -0.62
C VAL A 2 2.21 -11.47 -0.73
N MET A 3 2.08 -10.69 0.35
CA MET A 3 2.73 -9.39 0.50
C MET A 3 4.25 -9.54 0.56
N ASP A 4 4.96 -8.57 0.01
CA ASP A 4 6.41 -8.43 0.15
C ASP A 4 6.82 -8.16 1.60
N GLU A 5 6.11 -7.26 2.28
CA GLU A 5 6.39 -6.88 3.66
C GLU A 5 5.11 -6.86 4.51
N LYS A 6 5.21 -7.35 5.75
CA LYS A 6 4.09 -7.30 6.71
C LYS A 6 3.94 -5.96 7.41
N VAL A 7 5.02 -5.20 7.49
CA VAL A 7 5.05 -3.85 8.05
C VAL A 7 5.87 -3.00 7.08
N LYS A 8 5.26 -1.94 6.57
CA LYS A 8 5.90 -0.98 5.66
C LYS A 8 6.07 0.32 6.41
N GLU A 9 7.30 0.78 6.58
CA GLU A 9 7.58 2.09 7.18
C GLU A 9 7.78 3.12 6.08
N SER A 10 7.21 4.32 6.27
CA SER A 10 7.39 5.44 5.35
C SER A 10 7.23 6.77 6.09
N PHE A 11 7.41 7.87 5.37
CA PHE A 11 7.37 9.21 5.92
C PHE A 11 6.22 10.05 5.36
N VAL A 12 5.84 11.09 6.08
CA VAL A 12 4.88 12.08 5.59
C VAL A 12 5.41 12.72 4.30
N LEU A 13 4.53 12.91 3.31
CA LEU A 13 4.78 13.36 1.93
C LEU A 13 5.51 12.38 1.00
N ASP A 14 6.02 11.27 1.53
CA ASP A 14 6.66 10.23 0.70
C ASP A 14 5.64 9.42 -0.11
N THR A 15 6.19 8.49 -0.87
CA THR A 15 5.45 7.45 -1.59
C THR A 15 5.84 6.08 -1.06
N ALA A 16 4.84 5.25 -0.74
CA ALA A 16 5.06 3.85 -0.38
C ALA A 16 4.54 2.94 -1.50
N SER A 17 5.29 1.87 -1.77
CA SER A 17 4.85 0.79 -2.66
C SER A 17 4.56 -0.48 -1.87
N ALA A 18 3.57 -1.26 -2.27
CA ALA A 18 3.26 -2.57 -1.73
C ALA A 18 3.19 -3.58 -2.88
N ILE A 19 3.91 -4.69 -2.77
CA ILE A 19 3.99 -5.69 -3.84
C ILE A 19 3.31 -6.98 -3.37
N CYS A 20 2.35 -7.43 -4.17
CA CYS A 20 1.48 -8.55 -3.85
C CYS A 20 1.67 -9.63 -4.90
N ASN A 21 2.45 -10.66 -4.56
CA ASN A 21 2.71 -11.80 -5.44
C ASN A 21 1.52 -12.75 -5.45
N TYR A 22 1.19 -13.30 -6.62
CA TYR A 22 0.09 -14.25 -6.76
C TYR A 22 0.36 -15.27 -7.87
N ASP A 23 -0.34 -16.40 -7.81
CA ASP A 23 -0.22 -17.45 -8.83
C ASP A 23 -0.80 -16.98 -10.17
N THR A 24 -0.06 -17.16 -11.26
CA THR A 24 -0.48 -16.77 -12.62
C THR A 24 -1.83 -17.32 -13.06
N HIS A 25 -2.34 -18.39 -12.42
CA HIS A 25 -3.72 -18.85 -12.59
C HIS A 25 -4.76 -17.74 -12.36
N TYR A 26 -4.46 -16.77 -11.50
CA TYR A 26 -5.34 -15.64 -11.19
C TYR A 26 -5.05 -14.38 -12.04
N LYS A 27 -4.25 -14.50 -13.11
CA LYS A 27 -3.87 -13.36 -13.96
C LYS A 27 -5.06 -12.53 -14.45
N ASP A 28 -6.15 -13.17 -14.84
CA ASP A 28 -7.31 -12.47 -15.41
C ASP A 28 -8.38 -12.11 -14.35
N HIS A 29 -8.12 -12.43 -13.08
CA HIS A 29 -9.04 -12.06 -12.00
C HIS A 29 -8.84 -10.59 -11.62
N PRO A 30 -9.89 -9.86 -11.21
CA PRO A 30 -9.74 -8.53 -10.65
C PRO A 30 -8.93 -8.57 -9.34
N LYS A 31 -8.04 -7.60 -9.16
CA LYS A 31 -7.36 -7.37 -7.88
C LYS A 31 -7.69 -6.01 -7.34
N TYR A 32 -7.58 -5.87 -6.03
CA TYR A 32 -7.94 -4.64 -5.35
C TYR A 32 -7.00 -4.33 -4.19
N TRP A 33 -6.99 -3.04 -3.85
CA TRP A 33 -6.35 -2.51 -2.66
C TRP A 33 -7.42 -2.03 -1.69
N CYS A 34 -7.35 -2.52 -0.46
CA CYS A 34 -8.37 -2.32 0.56
C CYS A 34 -7.74 -1.80 1.85
N ARG A 35 -8.46 -0.97 2.60
CA ARG A 35 -7.99 -0.43 3.89
C ARG A 35 -8.92 -0.82 5.02
N GLY A 36 -8.37 -1.35 6.10
CA GLY A 36 -9.13 -1.69 7.31
C GLY A 36 -8.46 -2.79 8.10
N TYR A 37 -8.71 -2.80 9.42
CA TYR A 37 -8.16 -3.80 10.33
C TYR A 37 -8.74 -5.21 10.04
N PHE A 38 -10.04 -5.29 9.77
CA PHE A 38 -10.72 -6.55 9.53
C PHE A 38 -10.78 -6.86 8.04
N ARG A 39 -10.27 -8.04 7.66
CA ARG A 39 -10.24 -8.55 6.28
C ARG A 39 -11.59 -8.43 5.56
N ASP A 40 -12.66 -8.86 6.22
CA ASP A 40 -14.00 -8.95 5.59
C ASP A 40 -14.77 -7.62 5.59
N TYR A 41 -14.24 -6.58 6.25
CA TYR A 41 -14.88 -5.26 6.39
C TYR A 41 -13.96 -4.10 6.01
N CYS A 42 -12.92 -4.38 5.24
CA CYS A 42 -12.04 -3.33 4.75
C CYS A 42 -12.76 -2.49 3.68
N ASP A 43 -12.44 -1.21 3.62
CA ASP A 43 -12.94 -0.28 2.61
C ASP A 43 -12.08 -0.39 1.35
N ILE A 44 -12.69 -0.78 0.23
CA ILE A 44 -11.98 -0.93 -1.04
C ILE A 44 -11.64 0.45 -1.60
N ILE A 45 -10.36 0.71 -1.83
CA ILE A 45 -9.85 1.97 -2.37
C ILE A 45 -9.87 1.94 -3.90
N ALA A 46 -9.42 0.83 -4.50
CA ALA A 46 -9.30 0.71 -5.95
C ALA A 46 -9.33 -0.75 -6.40
N PHE A 47 -9.80 -0.97 -7.64
CA PHE A 47 -9.74 -2.25 -8.37
C PHE A 47 -8.93 -2.06 -9.65
N THR A 48 -8.16 -3.08 -10.05
CA THR A 48 -7.51 -3.13 -11.37
C THR A 48 -8.56 -3.11 -12.50
N PRO A 49 -8.32 -2.41 -13.62
CA PRO A 49 -7.12 -1.63 -13.97
C PRO A 49 -7.18 -0.16 -13.51
N ASN A 50 -8.17 0.21 -12.70
CA ASN A 50 -8.39 1.59 -12.30
C ASN A 50 -7.45 2.01 -11.16
N SER A 51 -7.15 3.31 -11.12
CA SER A 51 -6.37 3.97 -10.08
C SER A 51 -7.17 5.14 -9.52
N THR A 52 -6.76 5.65 -8.36
CA THR A 52 -7.25 6.91 -7.79
C THR A 52 -6.15 7.98 -7.85
N ASP A 53 -6.46 9.20 -7.44
CA ASP A 53 -5.50 10.32 -7.45
C ASP A 53 -4.23 10.02 -6.65
N ARG A 54 -4.35 9.29 -5.53
CA ARG A 54 -3.21 8.94 -4.65
C ARG A 54 -2.79 7.47 -4.71
N VAL A 55 -3.57 6.59 -5.33
CA VAL A 55 -3.29 5.15 -5.36
C VAL A 55 -3.25 4.64 -6.79
N ALA A 56 -2.07 4.21 -7.23
CA ALA A 56 -1.87 3.57 -8.52
C ALA A 56 -1.81 2.04 -8.36
N LEU A 57 -2.53 1.33 -9.22
CA LEU A 57 -2.51 -0.13 -9.31
C LEU A 57 -1.88 -0.57 -10.64
N ARG A 58 -0.84 -1.40 -10.56
CA ARG A 58 -0.19 -2.01 -11.73
C ARG A 58 -0.15 -3.52 -11.58
N ASP A 59 -0.94 -4.21 -12.38
CA ASP A 59 -0.92 -5.67 -12.46
C ASP A 59 0.04 -6.15 -13.56
N THR A 60 0.98 -7.02 -13.22
CA THR A 60 1.97 -7.60 -14.15
C THR A 60 1.55 -8.99 -14.66
N GLY A 61 0.48 -9.57 -14.13
CA GLY A 61 0.02 -10.94 -14.41
C GLY A 61 0.56 -12.01 -13.45
N SER A 62 1.48 -11.64 -12.56
CA SER A 62 1.94 -12.44 -11.42
C SER A 62 2.15 -11.62 -10.15
N GLN A 63 2.12 -10.29 -10.26
CA GLN A 63 2.26 -9.35 -9.16
C GLN A 63 1.29 -8.20 -9.34
N LEU A 64 0.61 -7.82 -8.26
CA LEU A 64 -0.01 -6.52 -8.16
C LEU A 64 0.98 -5.58 -7.44
N ILE A 65 1.35 -4.49 -8.09
CA ILE A 65 2.15 -3.41 -7.51
C ILE A 65 1.19 -2.27 -7.20
N VAL A 66 1.13 -1.91 -5.92
CA VAL A 66 0.35 -0.77 -5.42
C VAL A 66 1.30 0.35 -5.07
N THR A 67 1.00 1.57 -5.47
CA THR A 67 1.78 2.76 -5.09
C THR A 67 0.85 3.80 -4.49
N VAL A 68 1.15 4.22 -3.27
CA VAL A 68 0.41 5.24 -2.51
C VAL A 68 1.28 6.47 -2.37
N SER A 69 0.85 7.59 -2.97
CA SER A 69 1.59 8.85 -2.99
C SER A 69 1.03 9.86 -1.99
N CYS A 70 1.84 10.89 -1.68
CA CYS A 70 1.49 12.00 -0.81
C CYS A 70 0.97 11.50 0.55
N LEU A 71 1.79 10.68 1.21
CA LEU A 71 1.43 10.05 2.47
C LEU A 71 1.21 11.08 3.58
N THR A 72 0.26 10.79 4.44
CA THR A 72 -0.03 11.53 5.66
C THR A 72 0.01 10.58 6.85
N LYS A 73 0.09 11.10 8.07
CA LYS A 73 -0.01 10.26 9.28
C LYS A 73 -1.31 9.48 9.33
N GLU A 74 -2.39 10.06 8.80
CA GLU A 74 -3.70 9.44 8.70
C GLU A 74 -3.75 8.25 7.75
N ASP A 75 -2.73 8.05 6.90
CA ASP A 75 -2.61 6.85 6.07
C ASP A 75 -2.01 5.67 6.86
N THR A 76 -1.62 5.85 8.12
CA THR A 76 -1.21 4.73 8.97
C THR A 76 -2.37 3.74 9.17
N GLY A 77 -2.08 2.46 9.10
CA GLY A 77 -3.03 1.39 9.41
C GLY A 77 -2.86 0.15 8.55
N TRP A 78 -3.87 -0.71 8.59
CA TRP A 78 -3.86 -2.00 7.89
C TRP A 78 -4.45 -1.89 6.49
N TYR A 79 -3.75 -2.51 5.55
CA TYR A 79 -4.13 -2.59 4.17
C TYR A 79 -4.04 -4.03 3.67
N TRP A 80 -4.82 -4.32 2.64
CA TRP A 80 -4.91 -5.64 2.04
C TRP A 80 -4.80 -5.51 0.53
N CYS A 81 -3.98 -6.37 -0.06
CA CYS A 81 -4.19 -6.77 -1.44
C CYS A 81 -5.16 -7.94 -1.47
N GLY A 82 -6.09 -7.93 -2.42
CA GLY A 82 -7.04 -9.02 -2.61
C GLY A 82 -7.23 -9.38 -4.07
N ILE A 83 -7.50 -10.66 -4.31
CA ILE A 83 -7.97 -11.20 -5.59
C ILE A 83 -9.44 -11.55 -5.42
N GLN A 84 -10.29 -10.92 -6.23
CA GLN A 84 -11.72 -11.24 -6.24
C GLN A 84 -11.94 -12.61 -6.88
N ARG A 85 -12.68 -13.50 -6.19
CA ARG A 85 -12.99 -14.85 -6.66
C ARG A 85 -14.50 -15.09 -6.64
N ASP A 86 -15.06 -15.58 -7.74
CA ASP A 86 -16.52 -15.70 -7.90
C ASP A 86 -17.16 -16.76 -6.98
N PHE A 87 -16.49 -17.90 -6.81
CA PHE A 87 -17.05 -19.08 -6.13
C PHE A 87 -16.25 -19.50 -4.89
N ALA A 88 -15.41 -18.62 -4.37
CA ALA A 88 -14.55 -18.89 -3.22
C ALA A 88 -14.30 -17.61 -2.43
N ARG A 89 -13.80 -17.75 -1.20
CA ARG A 89 -13.26 -16.60 -0.47
C ARG A 89 -12.10 -16.00 -1.25
N ASP A 90 -12.10 -14.67 -1.32
CA ASP A 90 -11.02 -13.89 -1.92
C ASP A 90 -9.67 -14.27 -1.30
N ASP A 91 -8.67 -14.39 -2.15
CA ASP A 91 -7.31 -14.65 -1.73
C ASP A 91 -6.65 -13.30 -1.42
N MET A 92 -6.35 -13.07 -0.14
CA MET A 92 -5.94 -11.77 0.39
C MET A 92 -4.75 -11.92 1.33
N ASP A 93 -3.90 -10.91 1.36
CA ASP A 93 -2.85 -10.79 2.35
C ASP A 93 -2.65 -9.33 2.77
N PHE A 94 -2.14 -9.11 3.99
CA PHE A 94 -2.11 -7.79 4.61
C PHE A 94 -0.70 -7.24 4.81
N THR A 95 -0.63 -5.91 4.86
CA THR A 95 0.50 -5.15 5.37
C THR A 95 -0.01 -4.04 6.29
N GLU A 96 0.76 -3.72 7.32
CA GLU A 96 0.57 -2.53 8.13
C GLU A 96 1.47 -1.41 7.59
N LEU A 97 0.87 -0.32 7.13
CA LEU A 97 1.60 0.89 6.75
C LEU A 97 1.77 1.78 7.97
N VAL A 98 3.00 2.13 8.31
CA VAL A 98 3.36 3.03 9.40
C VAL A 98 3.98 4.29 8.82
N VAL A 99 3.29 5.42 8.93
CA VAL A 99 3.75 6.71 8.40
C VAL A 99 4.20 7.60 9.55
N THR A 100 5.47 8.00 9.54
CA THR A 100 6.06 8.85 10.57
C THR A 100 6.56 10.18 10.00
N ASP A 101 6.88 11.16 10.85
CA ASP A 101 7.59 12.35 10.35
C ASP A 101 9.01 11.98 9.97
N ASP A 102 9.53 12.55 8.87
CA ASP A 102 10.95 12.43 8.57
C ASP A 102 11.76 13.28 9.56
N ARG A 103 12.31 12.62 10.58
CA ARG A 103 13.19 13.26 11.57
C ARG A 103 14.55 13.64 10.98
N ARG A 104 14.96 13.09 9.84
CA ARG A 104 16.23 13.45 9.18
C ARG A 104 16.15 14.84 8.55
N ALA A 105 15.00 15.20 7.96
CA ALA A 105 14.73 16.55 7.49
C ALA A 105 14.77 17.60 8.61
N ILE A 106 14.38 17.23 9.85
CA ILE A 106 14.42 18.14 11.00
C ILE A 106 15.86 18.40 11.45
N THR A 107 16.73 17.39 11.43
CA THR A 107 18.14 17.57 11.85
C THR A 107 18.93 18.43 10.88
N ASP A 108 18.68 18.35 9.56
CA ASP A 108 19.41 19.15 8.57
C ASP A 108 19.10 20.66 8.66
N ASN A 109 17.88 21.02 9.11
CA ASN A 109 17.50 22.40 9.38
C ASN A 109 18.09 22.97 10.69
N PHE A 110 18.54 22.11 11.61
CA PHE A 110 19.18 22.54 12.86
C PHE A 110 20.67 22.85 12.67
N TRP A 111 21.37 22.09 11.83
CA TRP A 111 22.80 22.32 11.56
C TRP A 111 23.08 23.45 10.57
N SER A 112 22.09 23.83 9.75
CA SER A 112 22.19 24.98 8.83
C SER A 112 21.89 26.34 9.50
N GLY A 113 21.41 26.34 10.75
CA GLY A 113 20.96 27.54 11.47
C GLY A 113 21.93 28.13 12.51
N GLN A 114 23.12 27.56 12.69
CA GLN A 114 24.06 28.00 13.74
C GLN A 114 25.46 28.25 13.19
N ALA A 115 25.58 29.31 12.38
CA ALA A 115 26.87 29.87 11.96
C ALA A 115 26.77 31.40 11.83
N ILE A 116 26.71 32.11 12.97
CA ILE A 116 27.21 33.49 13.14
C ILE A 116 27.72 33.64 14.58
#